data_AF-A0A819LXS2-F1
#
_entry.id   AF-A0A819LXS2-F1
#
_cell.length_a   1.000
_cell.length_b   1.000
_cell.length_c   1.000
_cell.angle_alpha   90.00
_cell.angle_beta   90.00
_cell.angle_gamma   90.00
#
_symmetry.space_group_name_H-M   'P 1'
#
loop_
_entity.id
_entity.type
_entity.pdbx_description
1 polymer ?
#
loop_
_entity_poly.entity_id
_entity_poly.type
_entity_poly.pdbx_seq_one_letter_code
_entity_poly.pdbx_strand_id
1 'polypeptide(L)'
;QSNYSYTFALWIYPFATNGTIIQLLSINNDWWSPMLGFDSNNHLVTQTWNGAAFYNVALNSFILPLNTWTHVATTFSITNGLRLFVNGTRVNMTSSSYAHASSGSWNIMSVGACTQPMVWCSNTETRIIPNQYRGKIDELRIYSRELTTVEINALVNV
;
A
#
# COMPACT_ATOMS: atom_id res chain seq x y z
N GLN A 1 2.20 -1.79 -13.89
CA GLN A 1 1.25 -0.73 -13.45
C GLN A 1 1.43 0.45 -14.39
N SER A 2 0.46 1.35 -14.62
CA SER A 2 0.65 2.54 -15.46
C SER A 2 1.22 3.73 -14.67
N ASN A 3 1.80 4.75 -15.30
CA ASN A 3 2.25 6.00 -14.64
C ASN A 3 1.09 6.95 -14.24
N TYR A 4 -0.13 6.41 -14.10
CA TYR A 4 -1.33 7.17 -13.77
C TYR A 4 -1.60 7.16 -12.26
N SER A 5 -2.38 8.15 -11.82
CA SER A 5 -2.89 8.23 -10.45
C SER A 5 -3.75 7.02 -10.10
N TYR A 6 -3.72 6.61 -8.84
CA TYR A 6 -4.51 5.48 -8.35
C TYR A 6 -4.93 5.66 -6.89
N THR A 7 -5.92 4.86 -6.49
CA THR A 7 -6.31 4.69 -5.09
C THR A 7 -6.62 3.23 -4.78
N PHE A 8 -6.12 2.76 -3.64
CA PHE A 8 -6.60 1.54 -2.99
C PHE A 8 -7.27 1.92 -1.67
N ALA A 9 -8.46 1.40 -1.40
CA ALA A 9 -9.17 1.59 -0.13
C ALA A 9 -9.79 0.28 0.31
N LEU A 10 -9.71 -0.05 1.59
CA LEU A 10 -10.19 -1.30 2.15
C LEU A 10 -10.34 -1.21 3.67
N TRP A 11 -11.17 -2.08 4.23
CA TRP A 11 -11.20 -2.34 5.66
C TRP A 11 -10.28 -3.50 6.00
N ILE A 12 -9.51 -3.37 7.08
CA ILE A 12 -8.63 -4.43 7.59
C ILE A 12 -8.92 -4.70 9.06
N TYR A 13 -8.81 -5.97 9.46
CA TYR A 13 -8.88 -6.45 10.84
C TYR A 13 -7.63 -7.26 11.15
N PRO A 14 -6.54 -6.63 11.61
CA PRO A 14 -5.25 -7.29 11.78
C PRO A 14 -5.24 -8.21 13.01
N PHE A 15 -4.83 -9.47 12.83
CA PHE A 15 -4.47 -10.36 13.95
C PHE A 15 -3.00 -10.19 14.36
N ALA A 16 -2.18 -9.68 13.43
CA ALA A 16 -0.81 -9.24 13.65
C ALA A 16 -0.50 -8.06 12.71
N THR A 17 0.38 -7.16 13.13
CA THR A 17 0.86 -6.01 12.35
C THR A 17 2.16 -6.35 11.62
N ASN A 18 2.11 -7.41 10.79
CA ASN A 18 3.21 -7.87 9.95
C ASN A 18 2.66 -8.27 8.57
N GLY A 19 3.49 -8.10 7.55
CA GLY A 19 3.28 -8.65 6.21
C GLY A 19 2.64 -7.68 5.22
N THR A 20 2.48 -8.20 4.00
CA THR A 20 2.01 -7.50 2.82
C THR A 20 0.50 -7.66 2.68
N ILE A 21 -0.21 -6.53 2.63
CA ILE A 21 -1.66 -6.46 2.43
C ILE A 21 -1.99 -6.39 0.95
N ILE A 22 -1.29 -5.55 0.17
CA ILE A 22 -1.45 -5.44 -1.29
C ILE A 22 -0.07 -5.51 -1.93
N GLN A 23 0.08 -6.36 -2.94
CA GLN A 23 1.27 -6.44 -3.78
C GLN A 23 0.89 -6.42 -5.25
N LEU A 24 1.72 -5.80 -6.06
CA LEU A 24 1.70 -5.97 -7.52
C LEU A 24 2.86 -6.86 -7.95
N LEU A 25 2.58 -7.75 -8.89
CA LEU A 25 3.55 -8.63 -9.52
C LEU A 25 3.36 -8.54 -11.03
N SER A 26 4.46 -8.43 -11.77
CA SER A 26 4.43 -8.57 -13.23
C SER A 26 4.03 -9.98 -13.64
N ILE A 27 3.22 -10.13 -14.70
CA ILE A 27 2.92 -11.47 -15.24
C ILE A 27 4.16 -12.21 -15.74
N ASN A 28 5.23 -11.47 -16.08
CA ASN A 28 6.50 -12.02 -16.51
C ASN A 28 7.41 -12.43 -15.34
N ASN A 29 6.98 -12.17 -14.09
CA ASN A 29 7.70 -12.47 -12.85
C ASN A 29 9.10 -11.82 -12.77
N ASP A 30 9.29 -10.70 -13.46
CA ASP A 30 10.55 -9.94 -13.54
C ASP A 30 10.66 -8.84 -12.49
N TRP A 31 9.53 -8.35 -11.97
CA TRP A 31 9.51 -7.41 -10.85
C TRP A 31 8.22 -7.55 -10.02
N TRP A 32 8.31 -7.06 -8.78
CA TRP A 32 7.22 -7.01 -7.81
C TRP A 32 7.31 -5.73 -6.99
N SER A 33 6.21 -5.34 -6.37
CA SER A 33 6.13 -4.15 -5.51
C SER A 33 5.06 -4.34 -4.45
N PRO A 34 5.41 -4.44 -3.16
CA PRO A 34 4.41 -4.39 -2.10
C PRO A 34 3.95 -2.95 -1.97
N MET A 35 2.66 -2.72 -2.11
CA MET A 35 2.07 -1.38 -2.17
C MET A 35 1.52 -0.94 -0.82
N LEU A 36 1.04 -1.88 -0.01
CA LEU A 36 0.50 -1.65 1.32
C LEU A 36 0.83 -2.83 2.22
N GLY A 37 1.29 -2.58 3.44
CA GLY A 37 1.67 -3.62 4.40
C GLY A 37 2.21 -3.04 5.69
N PHE A 38 2.97 -3.84 6.44
CA PHE A 38 3.60 -3.42 7.69
C PHE A 38 5.12 -3.46 7.59
N ASP A 39 5.80 -2.52 8.26
CA ASP A 39 7.25 -2.53 8.40
C ASP A 39 7.74 -3.31 9.63
N SER A 40 9.06 -3.38 9.83
CA SER A 40 9.69 -4.06 10.96
C SER A 40 9.41 -3.44 12.32
N ASN A 41 8.87 -2.23 12.35
CA ASN A 41 8.44 -1.55 13.56
C ASN A 41 6.92 -1.67 13.76
N ASN A 42 6.25 -2.53 12.99
CA ASN A 42 4.80 -2.77 13.01
C ASN A 42 3.96 -1.56 12.56
N HIS A 43 4.55 -0.58 11.88
CA HIS A 43 3.80 0.54 11.34
C HIS A 43 3.14 0.13 10.03
N LEU A 44 1.92 0.62 9.81
CA LEU A 44 1.29 0.53 8.50
C LEU A 44 2.08 1.41 7.52
N VAL A 45 2.48 0.83 6.38
CA VAL A 45 3.28 1.49 5.35
C VAL A 45 2.61 1.31 3.99
N THR A 46 2.60 2.39 3.23
CA THR A 46 2.36 2.37 1.79
C THR A 46 3.62 2.78 1.06
N GLN A 47 3.89 2.17 -0.09
CA GLN A 47 5.06 2.51 -0.88
C GLN A 47 4.83 2.28 -2.38
N THR A 48 5.69 2.89 -3.19
CA THR A 48 5.66 2.81 -4.64
C THR A 48 7.05 3.06 -5.22
N TRP A 49 7.32 2.53 -6.41
CA TRP A 49 8.64 2.61 -7.05
C TRP A 49 8.70 3.77 -8.04
N ASN A 50 9.78 4.56 -8.02
CA ASN A 50 9.95 5.68 -8.96
C ASN A 50 10.92 5.38 -10.13
N GLY A 51 11.48 4.16 -10.21
CA GLY A 51 12.49 3.80 -11.22
C GLY A 51 13.90 3.66 -10.64
N ALA A 52 14.16 4.25 -9.46
CA ALA A 52 15.47 4.24 -8.81
C ALA A 52 15.41 3.88 -7.31
N ALA A 53 14.33 4.24 -6.61
CA ALA A 53 14.12 3.94 -5.20
C ALA A 53 12.62 3.79 -4.86
N PHE A 54 12.34 3.14 -3.73
CA PHE A 54 11.00 3.12 -3.14
C PHE A 54 10.72 4.43 -2.40
N TYR A 55 9.64 5.09 -2.79
CA TYR A 55 9.01 6.13 -2.01
C TYR A 55 8.01 5.48 -1.08
N ASN A 56 8.09 5.78 0.21
CA ASN A 56 7.22 5.18 1.21
C ASN A 56 6.70 6.23 2.20
N VAL A 57 5.55 5.91 2.77
CA VAL A 57 4.86 6.71 3.78
C VAL A 57 4.36 5.74 4.84
N ALA A 58 4.57 6.07 6.11
CA ALA A 58 4.22 5.19 7.21
C ALA A 58 3.46 5.92 8.30
N LEU A 59 2.60 5.18 9.00
CA LEU A 59 1.94 5.61 10.22
C LEU A 59 2.93 5.55 11.40
N ASN A 60 3.72 6.59 11.58
CA ASN A 60 4.79 6.61 12.61
C ASN A 60 4.31 7.08 13.99
N SER A 61 3.07 7.56 14.13
CA SER A 61 2.56 8.12 15.39
C SER A 61 2.00 7.05 16.35
N PHE A 62 1.54 5.91 15.83
CA PHE A 62 1.05 4.78 16.60
C PHE A 62 0.99 3.50 15.76
N ILE A 63 0.83 2.35 16.42
CA ILE A 63 0.60 1.05 15.79
C ILE A 63 -0.91 0.82 15.71
N LEU A 64 -1.40 0.28 14.58
CA LEU A 64 -2.82 -0.05 14.45
C LEU A 64 -3.28 -1.03 15.53
N PRO A 65 -4.45 -0.83 16.15
CA PRO A 65 -4.98 -1.75 17.12
C PRO A 65 -5.25 -3.11 16.47
N LEU A 66 -4.78 -4.18 17.11
CA LEU A 66 -5.12 -5.53 16.70
C LEU A 66 -6.61 -5.79 16.97
N ASN A 67 -7.17 -6.73 16.21
CA ASN A 67 -8.54 -7.20 16.39
C ASN A 67 -9.60 -6.08 16.33
N THR A 68 -9.36 -5.06 15.52
CA THR A 68 -10.24 -3.90 15.36
C THR A 68 -10.32 -3.54 13.89
N TRP A 69 -11.54 -3.35 13.39
CA TRP A 69 -11.75 -2.89 12.01
C TRP A 69 -11.19 -1.48 11.85
N THR A 70 -10.30 -1.32 10.88
CA THR A 70 -9.68 -0.05 10.53
C THR A 70 -9.82 0.16 9.02
N HIS A 71 -10.38 1.29 8.61
CA HIS A 71 -10.38 1.67 7.21
C HIS A 71 -9.00 2.22 6.84
N VAL A 72 -8.41 1.71 5.77
CA VAL A 72 -7.11 2.14 5.27
C VAL A 72 -7.26 2.54 3.81
N ALA A 73 -6.60 3.64 3.42
CA ALA A 73 -6.48 3.98 2.01
C ALA A 73 -5.10 4.49 1.65
N THR A 74 -4.67 4.16 0.44
CA THR A 74 -3.48 4.70 -0.23
C THR A 74 -3.94 5.46 -1.46
N THR A 75 -3.50 6.70 -1.62
CA THR A 75 -3.66 7.45 -2.88
C THR A 75 -2.32 7.85 -3.43
N PHE A 76 -2.21 7.88 -4.76
CA PHE A 76 -1.04 8.38 -5.46
C PHE A 76 -1.44 9.24 -6.65
N SER A 77 -0.76 10.36 -6.84
CA SER A 77 -0.67 11.06 -8.12
C SER A 77 0.71 11.70 -8.27
N ILE A 78 1.09 12.02 -9.51
CA ILE A 78 2.36 12.71 -9.78
C ILE A 78 2.42 14.04 -9.02
N THR A 79 1.32 14.81 -9.03
CA THR A 79 1.27 16.14 -8.39
C THR A 79 1.31 16.07 -6.88
N ASN A 80 0.61 15.12 -6.27
CA ASN A 80 0.40 15.08 -4.82
C ASN A 80 1.29 14.07 -4.09
N GLY A 81 2.02 13.24 -4.84
CA GLY A 81 2.81 12.13 -4.30
C GLY A 81 1.93 11.04 -3.71
N LEU A 82 2.53 10.23 -2.83
CA LEU A 82 1.86 9.11 -2.15
C LEU A 82 1.31 9.58 -0.81
N ARG A 83 0.08 9.15 -0.48
CA ARG A 83 -0.62 9.53 0.75
C ARG A 83 -1.22 8.29 1.40
N LEU A 84 -1.15 8.28 2.74
CA LEU A 84 -1.72 7.23 3.57
C LEU A 84 -2.86 7.80 4.41
N PHE A 85 -3.97 7.08 4.47
CA PHE A 85 -5.15 7.42 5.24
C PHE A 85 -5.54 6.28 6.17
N VAL A 86 -5.98 6.64 7.38
CA VAL A 86 -6.52 5.72 8.39
C VAL A 86 -7.82 6.31 8.91
N ASN A 87 -8.90 5.53 8.89
CA ASN A 87 -10.25 5.95 9.31
C ASN A 87 -10.66 7.29 8.68
N GLY A 88 -10.39 7.45 7.38
CA GLY A 88 -10.82 8.61 6.60
C GLY A 88 -9.92 9.84 6.73
N THR A 89 -8.91 9.80 7.62
CA THR A 89 -8.01 10.92 7.87
C THR A 89 -6.64 10.65 7.28
N ARG A 90 -6.06 11.64 6.58
CA ARG A 90 -4.69 11.53 6.04
C ARG A 90 -3.69 11.56 7.18
N VAL A 91 -2.98 10.47 7.39
CA VAL A 91 -2.02 10.34 8.49
C VAL A 91 -0.61 10.76 8.10
N ASN A 92 -0.23 10.60 6.83
CA ASN A 92 1.09 10.96 6.35
C ASN A 92 1.12 11.03 4.80
N MET A 93 2.16 11.66 4.23
CA MET A 93 2.39 11.76 2.78
C MET A 93 3.87 11.96 2.45
N THR A 94 4.24 11.73 1.19
CA THR A 94 5.58 12.09 0.69
C THR A 94 5.74 13.62 0.63
N SER A 95 6.96 14.10 0.82
CA SER A 95 7.28 15.54 0.84
C SER A 95 7.32 16.20 -0.54
N SER A 96 7.42 15.42 -1.62
CA SER A 96 7.51 15.91 -2.98
C SER A 96 6.66 15.11 -3.98
N SER A 97 6.40 15.73 -5.13
CA SER A 97 5.91 15.09 -6.34
C SER A 97 6.99 14.21 -6.96
N TYR A 98 6.57 13.12 -7.59
CA TYR A 98 7.45 12.26 -8.38
C TYR A 98 6.64 11.40 -9.34
N ALA A 99 7.30 10.96 -10.41
CA ALA A 99 6.72 9.98 -11.33
C ALA A 99 6.92 8.57 -10.75
N HIS A 100 5.84 7.79 -10.70
CA HIS A 100 5.95 6.35 -10.54
C HIS A 100 6.59 5.76 -11.81
N ALA A 101 7.40 4.71 -11.66
CA ALA A 101 7.94 3.98 -12.81
C ALA A 101 7.09 2.75 -13.13
N SER A 102 6.49 2.76 -14.31
CA SER A 102 5.81 1.62 -14.90
C SER A 102 6.74 0.77 -15.75
N SER A 103 6.52 -0.54 -15.73
CA SER A 103 7.16 -1.49 -16.65
C SER A 103 6.40 -1.67 -17.97
N GLY A 104 5.23 -1.06 -18.13
CA GLY A 104 4.32 -1.29 -19.27
C GLY A 104 3.72 -2.71 -19.33
N SER A 105 4.11 -3.61 -18.42
CA SER A 105 3.63 -5.00 -18.39
C SER A 105 2.30 -5.14 -17.66
N TRP A 106 1.55 -6.20 -18.01
CA TRP A 106 0.37 -6.63 -17.26
C TRP A 106 0.77 -7.06 -15.85
N ASN A 107 -0.14 -6.89 -14.90
CA ASN A 107 0.17 -7.09 -13.48
C ASN A 107 -0.91 -7.92 -12.83
N ILE A 108 -0.50 -8.77 -11.91
CA ILE A 108 -1.34 -9.45 -10.95
C ILE A 108 -1.30 -8.63 -9.67
N MET A 109 -2.47 -8.34 -9.10
CA MET A 109 -2.57 -7.81 -7.75
C MET A 109 -2.89 -8.96 -6.79
N SER A 110 -2.03 -9.21 -5.82
CA SER A 110 -2.33 -10.12 -4.72
C SER A 110 -2.77 -9.34 -3.48
N VAL A 111 -3.69 -9.93 -2.74
CA VAL A 111 -4.24 -9.38 -1.50
C VAL A 111 -3.96 -10.36 -0.37
N GLY A 112 -3.32 -9.87 0.68
CA GLY A 112 -2.92 -10.63 1.86
C GLY A 112 -1.81 -11.67 1.65
N ALA A 113 -1.20 -11.70 0.47
CA ALA A 113 -0.17 -12.67 0.11
C ALA A 113 1.10 -11.98 -0.38
N CYS A 114 2.25 -12.54 0.01
CA CYS A 114 3.54 -12.28 -0.60
C CYS A 114 3.85 -13.45 -1.55
N THR A 115 3.92 -13.18 -2.85
CA THR A 115 3.88 -14.23 -3.90
C THR A 115 5.23 -14.60 -4.50
N GLN A 116 6.34 -14.10 -3.97
CA GLN A 116 7.69 -14.49 -4.40
C GLN A 116 8.40 -15.29 -3.30
N PRO A 117 9.36 -16.18 -3.66
CA PRO A 117 10.17 -16.86 -2.66
C PRO A 117 10.92 -15.82 -1.83
N MET A 118 10.83 -15.97 -0.51
CA MET A 118 11.36 -15.09 0.56
C MET A 118 12.80 -14.59 0.33
N VAL A 119 13.57 -15.29 -0.52
CA VAL A 119 14.96 -14.98 -0.94
C VAL A 119 15.06 -13.69 -1.76
N TRP A 120 14.05 -13.31 -2.54
CA TRP A 120 14.05 -12.03 -3.28
C TRP A 120 13.43 -10.90 -2.50
N CYS A 121 12.65 -11.24 -1.49
CA CYS A 121 12.02 -10.24 -0.64
C CYS A 121 12.92 -9.79 0.53
N SER A 122 14.04 -10.49 0.76
CA SER A 122 15.08 -10.04 1.68
C SER A 122 15.95 -8.90 1.13
N ASN A 123 15.60 -8.30 -0.03
CA ASN A 123 16.25 -7.08 -0.46
C ASN A 123 15.85 -5.93 0.49
N THR A 124 16.83 -5.23 1.02
CA THR A 124 16.66 -4.11 1.97
C THR A 124 16.00 -2.87 1.34
N GLU A 125 15.49 -2.98 0.12
CA GLU A 125 15.00 -1.87 -0.69
C GLU A 125 13.53 -1.54 -0.38
N THR A 126 12.74 -2.53 0.05
CA THR A 126 11.35 -2.30 0.47
C THR A 126 11.27 -2.06 1.97
N ARG A 127 10.42 -1.11 2.39
CA ARG A 127 10.16 -0.90 3.82
C ARG A 127 9.14 -1.90 4.39
N ILE A 128 8.21 -2.38 3.56
CA ILE A 128 7.24 -3.39 3.96
C ILE A 128 7.94 -4.74 4.13
N ILE A 129 7.70 -5.42 5.25
CA ILE A 129 8.21 -6.78 5.46
C ILE A 129 7.48 -7.73 4.51
N PRO A 130 8.23 -8.55 3.76
CA PRO A 130 7.64 -9.56 2.90
C PRO A 130 7.18 -10.78 3.69
N ASN A 131 5.94 -10.71 4.12
CA ASN A 131 5.26 -11.82 4.77
C ASN A 131 3.80 -11.82 4.32
N GLN A 132 3.07 -12.91 4.55
CA GLN A 132 1.62 -12.87 4.34
C GLN A 132 0.96 -12.04 5.43
N TYR A 133 -0.01 -11.20 5.05
CA TYR A 133 -0.83 -10.50 6.03
C TYR A 133 -1.74 -11.49 6.75
N ARG A 134 -1.86 -11.32 8.07
CA ARG A 134 -2.72 -12.15 8.93
C ARG A 134 -3.83 -11.30 9.52
N GLY A 135 -5.02 -11.42 8.96
CA GLY A 135 -6.20 -10.70 9.40
C GLY A 135 -7.38 -10.89 8.45
N LYS A 136 -8.47 -10.18 8.72
CA LYS A 136 -9.61 -10.08 7.78
C LYS A 136 -9.43 -8.84 6.91
N ILE A 137 -10.01 -8.90 5.71
CA ILE A 137 -10.08 -7.81 4.75
C ILE A 137 -11.52 -7.74 4.27
N ASP A 138 -12.05 -6.54 4.13
CA ASP A 138 -13.38 -6.31 3.57
C ASP A 138 -13.40 -5.05 2.69
N GLU A 139 -14.40 -4.96 1.81
CA GLU A 139 -14.73 -3.75 1.05
C GLU A 139 -13.54 -3.14 0.28
N LEU A 140 -12.75 -4.01 -0.35
CA LEU A 140 -11.63 -3.60 -1.21
C LEU A 140 -12.13 -2.87 -2.45
N ARG A 141 -11.68 -1.64 -2.61
CA ARG A 141 -11.99 -0.75 -3.74
C ARG A 141 -10.70 -0.26 -4.40
N ILE A 142 -10.74 -0.21 -5.73
CA ILE A 142 -9.62 0.22 -6.57
C ILE A 142 -10.13 1.30 -7.51
N TYR A 143 -9.39 2.40 -7.60
CA TYR A 143 -9.72 3.50 -8.51
C TYR A 143 -8.52 3.84 -9.39
N SER A 144 -8.79 4.12 -10.66
CA SER A 144 -7.82 4.61 -11.64
C SER A 144 -7.61 6.13 -11.57
N ARG A 145 -7.74 6.70 -10.36
CA ARG A 145 -7.52 8.12 -10.06
C ARG A 145 -7.15 8.30 -8.59
N GLU A 146 -6.59 9.46 -8.27
CA GLU A 146 -6.47 9.91 -6.90
C GLU A 146 -7.87 10.29 -6.38
N LEU A 147 -8.31 9.67 -5.29
CA LEU A 147 -9.46 10.14 -4.52
C LEU A 147 -9.06 11.30 -3.62
N THR A 148 -9.97 12.26 -3.46
CA THR A 148 -9.82 13.37 -2.52
C THR A 148 -10.05 12.90 -1.07
N THR A 149 -9.62 13.70 -0.09
CA THR A 149 -9.90 13.43 1.33
C THR A 149 -11.40 13.27 1.62
N VAL A 150 -12.25 14.06 0.95
CA VAL A 150 -13.72 14.00 1.13
C VAL A 150 -14.25 12.65 0.63
N GLU A 151 -13.80 12.19 -0.53
CA GLU A 151 -14.19 10.90 -1.08
C GLU A 151 -13.71 9.74 -0.20
N ILE A 152 -12.47 9.81 0.31
CA ILE A 152 -11.93 8.81 1.24
C ILE A 152 -12.72 8.78 2.56
N ASN A 153 -13.12 9.94 3.09
CA ASN A 153 -13.94 10.01 4.29
C ASN A 153 -15.33 9.38 4.08
N ALA A 154 -15.93 9.59 2.90
CA ALA A 154 -17.21 8.98 2.55
C ALA A 154 -17.17 7.44 2.55
N LEU A 155 -16.02 6.82 2.23
CA LEU A 155 -15.86 5.35 2.26
C LEU A 155 -15.88 4.75 3.68
N VAL A 156 -15.67 5.56 4.72
CA VAL A 156 -15.69 5.11 6.12
C VAL A 156 -17.12 5.01 6.67
N ASN A 157 -18.05 5.79 6.11
CA ASN A 157 -19.42 5.90 6.62
C ASN A 157 -20.41 5.00 5.87
N VAL A 158 -19.91 3.99 5.15
CA VAL A 158 -20.71 3.02 4.40
C VAL A 158 -21.01 1.80 5.26
#